data_AF-A0A926CYK7-F1
#
_entry.id   AF-A0A926CYK7-F1
#
_cell.length_a   1.000
_cell.length_b   1.000
_cell.length_c   1.000
_cell.angle_alpha   90.00
_cell.angle_beta   90.00
_cell.angle_gamma   90.00
#
_symmetry.space_group_name_H-M   'P 1'
#
loop_
_entity.id
_entity.type
_entity.pdbx_description
1 polymer ?
#
loop_
_entity_poly.entity_id
_entity_poly.type
_entity_poly.pdbx_seq_one_letter_code
_entity_poly.pdbx_strand_id
1 'polypeptide(L)'
;MKKGIFLFTIIFVLILLSAVDAEAQCAMCKMAAEAGVKAGNTQTAGLNNAILYLAMFPYIVIGSVAFLFWRAYKKRKAEEAELSE
;
A
#
# COMPACT_ATOMS: atom_id res chain seq x y z
N MET A 1 10.89 4.16 -21.28
CA MET A 1 9.65 3.81 -20.54
C MET A 1 9.68 2.42 -19.89
N LYS A 2 9.95 1.34 -20.65
CA LYS A 2 9.94 -0.05 -20.11
C LYS A 2 10.89 -0.27 -18.92
N LYS A 3 12.09 0.34 -18.95
CA LYS A 3 13.08 0.27 -17.87
C LYS A 3 12.62 0.94 -16.57
N GLY A 4 11.90 2.07 -16.67
CA GLY A 4 11.38 2.79 -15.50
C GLY A 4 10.18 2.08 -14.85
N ILE A 5 9.31 1.48 -15.68
CA ILE A 5 8.22 0.63 -15.20
C ILE A 5 8.78 -0.60 -14.48
N PHE A 6 9.80 -1.26 -15.04
CA PHE A 6 10.43 -2.42 -14.41
C PHE A 6 11.06 -2.07 -13.04
N LEU A 7 11.78 -0.96 -12.96
CA LEU A 7 12.37 -0.46 -11.71
C LEU A 7 11.29 -0.13 -10.66
N PHE A 8 10.21 0.53 -11.07
CA PHE A 8 9.07 0.83 -10.19
C PHE A 8 8.42 -0.45 -9.67
N THR A 9 8.19 -1.45 -10.53
CA THR A 9 7.62 -2.74 -10.13
C THR A 9 8.51 -3.47 -9.13
N ILE A 10 9.84 -3.47 -9.34
CA ILE A 10 10.79 -4.08 -8.39
C ILE A 10 10.73 -3.38 -7.03
N ILE A 11 10.77 -2.05 -7.00
CA ILE A 11 10.71 -1.27 -5.76
C ILE A 11 9.39 -1.55 -5.03
N PHE A 12 8.27 -1.59 -5.76
CA PHE A 12 6.96 -1.89 -5.18
C PHE A 12 6.91 -3.29 -4.56
N VAL A 13 7.45 -4.32 -5.25
CA VAL A 13 7.53 -5.69 -4.71
C VAL A 13 8.42 -5.75 -3.47
N LEU A 14 9.56 -5.06 -3.46
CA LEU A 14 10.45 -5.00 -2.29
C LEU A 14 9.77 -4.35 -1.07
N ILE A 15 9.01 -3.28 -1.28
CA ILE A 15 8.23 -2.64 -0.21
C ILE A 15 7.18 -3.60 0.35
N LEU A 16 6.46 -4.33 -0.50
CA LEU A 16 5.49 -5.33 -0.05
C LEU A 16 6.13 -6.47 0.75
N LEU A 17 7.32 -6.93 0.35
CA LEU A 17 8.05 -7.98 1.08
C LEU A 17 8.55 -7.48 2.45
N SER A 18 8.86 -6.19 2.58
CA SER A 18 9.28 -5.59 3.87
C SER A 18 8.14 -5.42 4.88
N ALA A 19 6.88 -5.58 4.47
CA ALA A 19 5.71 -5.45 5.35
C ALA A 19 5.42 -6.70 6.20
N VAL A 20 6.15 -7.80 6.00
CA VAL A 20 5.89 -9.10 6.66
C VAL A 20 6.24 -9.09 8.15
N ASP A 21 7.21 -8.26 8.58
CA ASP A 21 7.68 -8.18 9.98
C ASP A 21 7.69 -6.74 10.49
N ALA A 22 6.56 -6.05 10.43
CA ALA A 22 6.47 -4.70 10.99
C ALA A 22 6.15 -4.72 12.49
N GLU A 23 7.21 -4.72 13.29
CA GLU A 23 7.18 -4.29 14.69
C GLU A 23 6.70 -2.82 14.76
N ALA A 24 5.73 -2.52 15.64
CA ALA A 24 5.23 -1.15 15.76
C ALA A 24 6.37 -0.17 16.09
N GLN A 25 6.55 0.83 15.23
CA GLN A 25 7.59 1.87 15.38
C GLN A 25 7.32 2.83 16.54
N CYS A 26 6.13 2.76 17.14
CA CYS A 26 5.70 3.54 18.29
C CYS A 26 5.85 2.70 19.57
N ALA A 27 6.88 2.97 20.37
CA ALA A 27 7.15 2.25 21.63
C ALA A 27 5.96 2.30 22.62
N MET A 28 5.19 3.39 22.62
CA MET A 28 3.99 3.56 23.44
C MET A 28 2.84 2.62 22.99
N CYS A 29 2.66 2.45 21.68
CA CYS A 29 1.61 1.65 21.09
C CYS A 29 1.88 0.15 21.32
N LYS A 30 3.15 -0.27 21.21
CA LYS A 30 3.59 -1.63 21.54
C LYS A 30 3.37 -1.95 23.03
N MET A 31 3.77 -1.04 23.92
CA MET A 31 3.61 -1.22 25.36
C MET A 31 2.14 -1.31 25.79
N ALA A 32 1.27 -0.44 25.24
CA ALA A 32 -0.16 -0.49 25.50
C ALA A 32 -0.80 -1.79 24.97
N ALA A 33 -0.36 -2.26 23.79
CA ALA A 33 -0.84 -3.51 23.23
C ALA A 33 -0.46 -4.72 24.10
N GLU A 34 0.81 -4.82 24.50
CA GLU A 34 1.33 -5.88 25.36
C GLU A 34 0.70 -5.87 26.76
N ALA A 35 0.47 -4.69 27.35
CA ALA A 35 -0.22 -4.55 28.63
C ALA A 35 -1.67 -5.04 28.55
N GLY A 36 -2.38 -4.73 27.46
CA GLY A 36 -3.73 -5.25 27.20
C GLY A 36 -3.75 -6.77 27.09
N VAL A 37 -2.81 -7.37 26.35
CA VAL A 37 -2.71 -8.83 26.20
C VAL A 37 -2.42 -9.51 27.56
N LYS A 38 -1.50 -8.94 28.36
CA LYS A 38 -1.19 -9.44 29.72
C LYS A 38 -2.39 -9.34 30.67
N ALA A 39 -3.27 -8.36 30.47
CA ALA A 39 -4.52 -8.21 31.21
C ALA A 39 -5.66 -9.11 30.68
N GLY A 40 -5.41 -9.99 29.72
CA GLY A 40 -6.39 -10.90 29.13
C GLY A 40 -7.25 -10.28 28.02
N ASN A 41 -6.96 -9.04 27.58
CA ASN A 41 -7.67 -8.40 26.49
C ASN A 41 -7.10 -8.86 25.13
N THR A 42 -7.86 -9.70 24.43
CA THR A 42 -7.47 -10.25 23.14
C THR A 42 -7.56 -9.25 21.98
N GLN A 43 -8.26 -8.13 22.16
CA GLN A 43 -8.40 -7.10 21.11
C GLN A 43 -7.09 -6.37 20.83
N THR A 44 -6.19 -6.30 21.82
CA THR A 44 -4.91 -5.59 21.65
C THR A 44 -3.83 -6.43 20.97
N ALA A 45 -4.03 -7.75 20.83
CA ALA A 45 -3.09 -8.65 20.16
C ALA A 45 -2.93 -8.35 18.65
N GLY A 46 -3.95 -7.74 18.03
CA GLY A 46 -3.97 -7.42 16.59
C GLY A 46 -3.60 -5.99 16.22
N LEU A 47 -3.19 -5.14 17.17
CA LEU A 47 -3.05 -3.70 16.95
C LEU A 47 -1.99 -3.35 15.88
N ASN A 48 -0.87 -4.07 15.85
CA ASN A 48 0.20 -3.83 14.86
C ASN A 48 -0.30 -4.07 13.42
N ASN A 49 -1.09 -5.13 13.23
CA ASN A 49 -1.69 -5.45 11.94
C ASN A 49 -2.70 -4.38 11.52
N ALA A 50 -3.46 -3.82 12.46
CA ALA A 50 -4.40 -2.74 12.19
C ALA A 50 -3.68 -1.44 11.74
N ILE A 51 -2.56 -1.09 12.37
CA ILE A 51 -1.75 0.09 11.98
C ILE A 51 -1.22 -0.08 10.56
N LEU A 52 -0.68 -1.26 10.22
CA LEU A 52 -0.19 -1.55 8.88
C LEU A 52 -1.30 -1.52 7.83
N TYR A 53 -2.46 -2.09 8.16
CA TYR A 53 -3.61 -2.09 7.27
C TYR A 53 -4.08 -0.66 6.97
N LEU A 54 -4.22 0.18 8.00
CA LEU A 54 -4.61 1.59 7.87
C LEU A 54 -3.56 2.41 7.11
N ALA A 55 -2.27 2.14 7.31
CA ALA A 55 -1.19 2.80 6.58
C ALA A 55 -1.15 2.39 5.10
N MET A 56 -1.37 1.11 4.78
CA MET A 56 -1.31 0.60 3.40
C MET A 56 -2.53 1.02 2.56
N PHE A 57 -3.71 1.10 3.19
CA PHE A 57 -4.97 1.44 2.54
C PHE A 57 -4.92 2.69 1.64
N PRO A 58 -4.47 3.88 2.09
CA PRO A 58 -4.43 5.08 1.25
C PRO A 58 -3.55 4.92 0.02
N TYR A 59 -2.43 4.20 0.11
CA TYR A 59 -1.52 3.98 -1.02
C TYR A 59 -2.15 3.06 -2.07
N ILE A 60 -2.84 2.00 -1.65
CA ILE A 60 -3.56 1.11 -2.57
C ILE A 60 -4.65 1.89 -3.30
N VAL A 61 -5.45 2.69 -2.57
CA VAL A 61 -6.54 3.47 -3.17
C VAL A 61 -6.01 4.47 -4.18
N ILE A 62 -5.02 5.29 -3.80
CA ILE A 62 -4.43 6.30 -4.70
C ILE A 62 -3.77 5.62 -5.91
N GLY A 63 -3.00 4.56 -5.70
CA GLY A 63 -2.35 3.81 -6.78
C GLY A 63 -3.35 3.21 -7.77
N SER A 64 -4.46 2.65 -7.27
CA SER A 64 -5.53 2.09 -8.11
C SER A 64 -6.21 3.17 -8.95
N VAL A 65 -6.57 4.30 -8.33
CA VAL A 65 -7.22 5.42 -9.03
C VAL A 65 -6.28 6.00 -10.10
N ALA A 66 -5.01 6.23 -9.75
CA ALA A 66 -4.01 6.74 -10.69
C ALA A 66 -3.80 5.79 -11.88
N PHE A 67 -3.77 4.47 -11.64
CA PHE A 67 -3.64 3.47 -12.69
C PHE A 67 -4.85 3.45 -13.62
N LEU A 68 -6.07 3.48 -13.09
CA LEU A 68 -7.31 3.53 -13.88
C LEU A 68 -7.36 4.80 -14.73
N PHE A 69 -7.02 5.94 -14.14
CA PHE A 69 -6.97 7.23 -14.85
C PHE A 69 -5.95 7.20 -16.00
N TRP A 70 -4.73 6.73 -15.73
CA TRP A 70 -3.69 6.61 -16.75
C TRP A 70 -4.11 5.69 -17.91
N ARG A 71 -4.73 4.54 -17.60
CA ARG A 71 -5.26 3.61 -18.60
C ARG A 71 -6.34 4.25 -19.47
N ALA A 72 -7.28 4.97 -18.85
CA ALA A 72 -8.34 5.69 -19.57
C ALA A 72 -7.77 6.79 -20.47
N TYR A 73 -6.81 7.58 -19.96
CA TYR A 73 -6.13 8.63 -20.72
C TYR A 73 -5.39 8.07 -21.94
N LYS A 74 -4.67 6.96 -21.78
CA LYS A 74 -3.93 6.32 -22.88
C LYS A 74 -4.87 5.77 -23.95
N LYS A 75 -6.02 5.21 -23.57
CA LYS A 75 -7.04 4.73 -24.52
C LYS A 75 -7.60 5.89 -25.35
N ARG A 76 -7.97 7.00 -24.71
CA ARG A 76 -8.47 8.20 -25.39
C ARG A 76 -7.46 8.77 -26.38
N LYS A 77 -6.18 8.84 -26.00
CA LYS A 77 -5.12 9.31 -26.91
C LYS A 77 -4.91 8.41 -28.13
N ALA A 78 -5.07 7.10 -27.97
CA ALA A 78 -4.98 6.16 -29.09
C ALA A 78 -6.17 6.35 -30.06
N GLU A 79 -7.37 6.53 -29.51
CA GLU A 79 -8.60 6.78 -30.29
C GLU A 79 -8.58 8.14 -31.02
N GLU A 80 -8.04 9.18 -30.38
CA GLU A 80 -7.86 10.50 -31.00
C GLU A 80 -6.81 10.50 -32.11
N ALA A 81 -5.76 9.68 -31.98
CA ALA A 81 -4.76 9.49 -33.04
C ALA A 81 -5.34 8.75 -34.26
N GLU A 82 -6.19 7.74 -34.04
CA GLU A 82 -6.87 6.98 -35.10
C GLU A 82 -7.94 7.81 -35.84
N LEU A 83 -8.57 8.79 -35.17
CA LEU A 83 -9.46 9.77 -35.82
C LEU A 83 -8.67 10.74 -36.71
N SER A 84 -7.48 11.14 -36.29
CA SER A 84 -6.69 12.19 -36.97
C SER A 84 -5.92 11.71 -38.21
N GLU A 85 -5.92 10.42 -38.51
CA GLU A 85 -5.39 9.81 -39.75
C GLU A 85 -6.51 9.52 -40.76
#